data_AF-A0AAX6GEG7-F1
#
_entry.id   AF-A0AAX6GEG7-F1
#
_cell.length_a   1.000
_cell.length_b   1.000
_cell.length_c   1.000
_cell.angle_alpha   90.00
_cell.angle_beta   90.00
_cell.angle_gamma   90.00
#
_symmetry.space_group_name_H-M   'P 1'
#
loop_
_entity.id
_entity.type
_entity.pdbx_description
1 polymer ?
#
loop_
_entity_poly.entity_id
_entity_poly.type
_entity_poly.pdbx_seq_one_letter_code
_entity_poly.pdbx_strand_id
1 'polypeptide(L)'
;MSGGTADFFYREAQRLGYVARSAFKLLQLQKQFKLISGGASVLDLGCAPGAWLQVACQSLGPLEKGGAVVGVDLKKVKVPSHHCDLRVRTVCADVMDLMKSQARELSPQGKGFSVVLSDMCPVVSGITTKDSAISCELGKRALSLAVGASLPVSGNKIDEEFLDSSEPDSNEDGVLRRGGNVVIKLLESEEMQGFGNFCKPRFKKVSWSRPKATRSSSREIYLICQGLR
;
A
#
# COMPACT_ATOMS: atom_id res chain seq x y z
N MET A 1 -30.00 5.05 -15.09
CA MET A 1 -28.82 4.63 -15.89
C MET A 1 -27.56 5.08 -15.17
N SER A 2 -26.81 4.19 -14.50
CA SER A 2 -25.67 4.56 -13.64
C SER A 2 -24.35 3.81 -13.93
N GLY A 3 -24.24 3.13 -15.07
CA GLY A 3 -23.09 2.28 -15.45
C GLY A 3 -21.89 3.00 -16.11
N GLY A 4 -21.71 4.31 -15.91
CA GLY A 4 -20.93 5.15 -16.86
C GLY A 4 -19.40 5.06 -16.85
N THR A 5 -18.75 4.76 -15.71
CA THR A 5 -17.26 4.78 -15.60
C THR A 5 -16.72 3.52 -14.94
N ALA A 6 -17.51 2.93 -14.03
CA ALA A 6 -17.09 1.77 -13.28
C ALA A 6 -16.95 0.52 -14.15
N ASP A 7 -17.87 0.38 -15.11
CA ASP A 7 -17.92 -0.73 -16.04
C ASP A 7 -16.85 -0.60 -17.13
N PHE A 8 -16.48 0.64 -17.48
CA PHE A 8 -15.38 0.92 -18.41
C PHE A 8 -14.04 0.35 -17.90
N PHE A 9 -13.60 0.74 -16.70
CA PHE A 9 -12.30 0.28 -16.17
C PHE A 9 -12.27 -1.22 -15.86
N TYR A 10 -13.43 -1.84 -15.62
CA TYR A 10 -13.50 -3.29 -15.46
C TYR A 10 -13.27 -4.00 -16.80
N ARG A 11 -14.00 -3.62 -17.85
CA ARG A 11 -13.84 -4.18 -19.20
C ARG A 11 -12.43 -3.91 -19.74
N GLU A 12 -11.91 -2.71 -19.51
CA GLU A 12 -10.59 -2.33 -19.96
C GLU A 12 -9.48 -3.09 -19.21
N ALA A 13 -9.68 -3.43 -17.93
CA ALA A 13 -8.74 -4.27 -17.20
C ALA A 13 -8.66 -5.66 -17.84
N GLN A 14 -9.81 -6.28 -18.11
CA GLN A 14 -9.88 -7.57 -18.78
C GLN A 14 -9.22 -7.53 -20.16
N ARG A 15 -9.55 -6.52 -20.97
CA ARG A 15 -8.98 -6.32 -22.32
C ARG A 15 -7.45 -6.20 -22.28
N LEU A 16 -6.91 -5.51 -21.29
CA LEU A 16 -5.47 -5.30 -21.13
C LEU A 16 -4.78 -6.42 -20.33
N GLY A 17 -5.48 -7.45 -19.87
CA GLY A 17 -4.90 -8.56 -19.12
C GLY A 17 -4.60 -8.26 -17.64
N TYR A 18 -5.21 -7.21 -17.06
CA TYR A 18 -5.17 -6.95 -15.63
C TYR A 18 -6.26 -7.74 -14.89
N VAL A 19 -5.92 -8.32 -13.73
CA VAL A 19 -6.85 -9.15 -12.95
C VAL A 19 -7.93 -8.35 -12.23
N ALA A 20 -7.73 -7.03 -12.07
CA ALA A 20 -8.75 -6.14 -11.52
C ALA A 20 -8.57 -4.70 -12.01
N ARG A 21 -9.67 -3.96 -12.01
CA ARG A 21 -9.69 -2.52 -12.35
C ARG A 21 -8.85 -1.63 -11.42
N SER A 22 -8.50 -2.11 -10.23
CA SER A 22 -7.62 -1.37 -9.31
C SER A 22 -6.23 -1.14 -9.90
N ALA A 23 -5.81 -1.93 -10.90
CA ALA A 23 -4.59 -1.67 -11.69
C ALA A 23 -4.55 -0.23 -12.23
N PHE A 24 -5.66 0.30 -12.74
CA PHE A 24 -5.70 1.66 -13.29
C PHE A 24 -5.44 2.74 -12.25
N LYS A 25 -5.73 2.48 -10.97
CA LYS A 25 -5.41 3.42 -9.89
C LYS A 25 -3.90 3.54 -9.74
N LEU A 26 -3.20 2.40 -9.61
CA LEU A 26 -1.73 2.41 -9.50
C LEU A 26 -1.07 2.89 -10.79
N LEU A 27 -1.58 2.55 -11.98
CA LEU A 27 -1.08 3.09 -13.24
C LEU A 27 -1.16 4.63 -13.29
N GLN A 28 -2.27 5.20 -12.82
CA GLN A 28 -2.46 6.65 -12.77
C GLN A 28 -1.53 7.31 -11.74
N LEU A 29 -1.42 6.72 -10.54
CA LEU A 29 -0.50 7.18 -9.49
C LEU A 29 0.96 7.10 -9.98
N GLN A 30 1.36 5.98 -10.56
CA GLN A 30 2.70 5.79 -11.11
C GLN A 30 2.99 6.80 -12.24
N LYS A 31 2.03 7.06 -13.12
CA LYS A 31 2.17 8.07 -14.19
C LYS A 31 2.41 9.47 -13.62
N GLN A 32 1.66 9.84 -12.58
CA GLN A 32 1.68 11.17 -11.98
C GLN A 32 2.88 11.40 -11.05
N PHE A 33 3.23 10.41 -10.23
CA PHE A 33 4.18 10.57 -9.13
C PHE A 33 5.52 9.88 -9.35
N LYS A 34 5.65 8.98 -10.34
CA LYS A 34 6.89 8.23 -10.63
C LYS A 34 7.42 7.49 -9.40
N LEU A 35 6.55 6.70 -8.76
CA LEU A 35 6.77 6.07 -7.47
C LEU A 35 7.74 4.89 -7.54
N ILE A 36 7.60 4.07 -8.58
CA ILE A 36 8.37 2.84 -8.78
C ILE A 36 9.40 3.12 -9.87
N SER A 37 10.67 3.09 -9.50
CA SER A 37 11.78 3.17 -10.46
C SER A 37 12.10 1.78 -11.01
N GLY A 38 12.77 1.72 -12.17
CA GLY A 38 13.24 0.44 -12.72
C GLY A 38 14.18 -0.27 -11.73
N GLY A 39 14.05 -1.59 -11.60
CA GLY A 39 14.85 -2.38 -10.66
C GLY A 39 14.52 -2.16 -9.16
N ALA A 40 13.42 -1.48 -8.83
CA ALA A 40 12.99 -1.27 -7.46
C ALA A 40 12.69 -2.57 -6.69
N SER A 41 12.79 -2.49 -5.36
CA SER A 41 12.22 -3.48 -4.44
C SER A 41 10.89 -2.95 -3.92
N VAL A 42 9.79 -3.62 -4.22
CA VAL A 42 8.42 -3.18 -3.93
C VAL A 42 7.74 -4.16 -2.95
N LEU A 43 7.14 -3.63 -1.89
CA LEU A 43 6.22 -4.34 -1.02
C LEU A 43 4.80 -3.87 -1.30
N ASP A 44 3.87 -4.80 -1.56
CA ASP A 44 2.45 -4.53 -1.83
C ASP A 44 1.57 -5.18 -0.76
N LEU A 45 1.00 -4.35 0.12
CA LEU A 45 0.18 -4.77 1.25
C LEU A 45 -1.31 -4.77 0.86
N GLY A 46 -2.01 -5.89 1.10
CA GLY A 46 -3.37 -6.11 0.62
C GLY A 46 -3.40 -6.38 -0.88
N CYS A 47 -2.49 -7.24 -1.36
CA CYS A 47 -2.23 -7.39 -2.78
C CYS A 47 -3.32 -8.14 -3.56
N ALA A 48 -4.29 -8.79 -2.92
CA ALA A 48 -5.32 -9.56 -3.62
C ALA A 48 -6.21 -8.69 -4.53
N PRO A 49 -6.53 -9.11 -5.77
CA PRO A 49 -6.19 -10.39 -6.41
C PRO A 49 -4.87 -10.38 -7.21
N GLY A 50 -4.04 -9.34 -7.08
CA GLY A 50 -2.72 -9.24 -7.72
C GLY A 50 -2.59 -8.10 -8.75
N ALA A 51 -3.59 -7.23 -8.85
CA ALA A 51 -3.59 -6.16 -9.88
C ALA A 51 -2.46 -5.13 -9.68
N TRP A 52 -2.13 -4.81 -8.42
CA TRP A 52 -1.00 -3.91 -8.12
C TRP A 52 0.34 -4.61 -8.29
N LEU A 53 0.43 -5.92 -8.07
CA LEU A 53 1.60 -6.74 -8.41
C LEU A 53 1.95 -6.66 -9.90
N GLN A 54 0.94 -6.76 -10.78
CA GLN A 54 1.12 -6.62 -12.23
C GLN A 54 1.72 -5.26 -12.60
N VAL A 55 1.15 -4.18 -12.08
CA VAL A 55 1.61 -2.82 -12.37
C VAL A 55 2.99 -2.56 -11.78
N ALA A 56 3.26 -3.05 -10.57
CA ALA A 56 4.57 -2.94 -9.94
C ALA A 56 5.64 -3.69 -10.74
N CYS A 57 5.36 -4.91 -11.18
CA CYS A 57 6.29 -5.72 -11.98
C CYS A 57 6.62 -5.05 -13.31
N GLN A 58 5.61 -4.58 -14.05
CA GLN A 58 5.83 -3.83 -15.30
C GLN A 58 6.67 -2.56 -15.06
N SER A 59 6.48 -1.89 -13.92
CA SER A 59 7.22 -0.68 -13.56
C SER A 59 8.70 -0.94 -13.27
N LEU A 60 9.10 -2.18 -12.95
CA LEU A 60 10.50 -2.55 -12.80
C LEU A 60 11.26 -2.52 -14.14
N GLY A 61 10.54 -2.53 -15.27
CA GLY A 61 11.11 -2.60 -16.61
C GLY A 61 11.63 -3.99 -16.96
N PRO A 62 12.54 -4.09 -17.94
CA PRO A 62 13.13 -5.36 -18.36
C PRO A 62 13.80 -6.15 -17.22
N LEU A 63 13.95 -7.46 -17.39
CA LEU A 63 14.48 -8.37 -16.36
C LEU A 63 15.92 -8.01 -15.95
N GLU A 64 16.74 -7.54 -16.88
CA GLU A 64 18.14 -7.15 -16.65
C GLU A 64 18.29 -5.97 -15.68
N LYS A 65 17.24 -5.16 -15.47
CA LYS A 65 17.24 -4.12 -14.43
C LYS A 65 17.11 -4.69 -13.02
N GLY A 66 16.79 -5.98 -12.89
CA GLY A 66 16.56 -6.64 -11.61
C GLY A 66 15.31 -6.12 -10.89
N GLY A 67 15.39 -6.05 -9.57
CA GLY A 67 14.27 -5.68 -8.69
C GLY A 67 13.44 -6.86 -8.22
N ALA A 68 12.46 -6.57 -7.36
CA ALA A 68 11.57 -7.57 -6.78
C ALA A 68 10.23 -6.94 -6.40
N VAL A 69 9.15 -7.72 -6.50
CA VAL A 69 7.83 -7.35 -5.99
C VAL A 69 7.38 -8.44 -5.03
N VAL A 70 7.04 -8.04 -3.80
CA VAL A 70 6.48 -8.94 -2.79
C VAL A 70 5.08 -8.47 -2.45
N GLY A 71 4.09 -9.31 -2.73
CA GLY A 71 2.73 -9.10 -2.27
C GLY A 71 2.47 -9.80 -0.93
N VAL A 72 1.80 -9.13 0.00
CA VAL A 72 1.29 -9.73 1.24
C VAL A 72 -0.21 -9.53 1.31
N ASP A 73 -0.94 -10.60 1.58
CA ASP A 73 -2.39 -10.55 1.76
C ASP A 73 -2.86 -11.66 2.70
N LEU A 74 -4.01 -11.45 3.35
CA LEU A 74 -4.72 -12.47 4.13
C LEU A 74 -5.13 -13.66 3.26
N LYS A 75 -5.46 -13.40 2.00
CA LYS A 75 -5.84 -14.42 1.02
C LYS A 75 -4.60 -14.95 0.32
N LYS A 76 -4.61 -16.25 0.03
CA LYS A 76 -3.61 -16.86 -0.85
C LYS A 76 -3.76 -16.30 -2.27
N VAL A 77 -2.84 -15.44 -2.69
CA VAL A 77 -2.79 -14.89 -4.05
C VAL A 77 -1.85 -15.70 -4.92
N LYS A 78 -2.36 -16.24 -6.04
CA LYS A 78 -1.51 -16.79 -7.10
C LYS A 78 -0.96 -15.62 -7.91
N VAL A 79 0.36 -15.61 -8.16
CA VAL A 79 0.98 -14.60 -9.03
C VAL A 79 0.29 -14.64 -10.41
N PRO A 80 -0.27 -13.52 -10.91
CA PRO A 80 -0.87 -13.47 -12.23
C PRO A 80 0.11 -13.87 -13.32
N SER A 81 -0.31 -14.64 -14.32
CA SER A 81 0.57 -15.05 -15.42
C SER A 81 0.86 -13.91 -16.41
N HIS A 82 -0.09 -13.00 -16.59
CA HIS A 82 0.11 -11.79 -17.39
C HIS A 82 0.73 -10.69 -16.56
N HIS A 83 1.65 -9.93 -17.15
CA HIS A 83 2.28 -8.73 -16.58
C HIS A 83 3.15 -8.94 -15.34
N CYS A 84 3.30 -10.18 -14.86
CA CYS A 84 4.27 -10.55 -13.85
C CYS A 84 5.32 -11.49 -14.44
N ASP A 85 6.49 -11.49 -13.81
CA ASP A 85 7.59 -12.42 -14.12
C ASP A 85 8.17 -12.99 -12.81
N LEU A 86 9.33 -13.67 -12.92
CA LEU A 86 10.02 -14.35 -11.83
C LEU A 86 10.40 -13.44 -10.64
N ARG A 87 10.34 -12.11 -10.80
CA ARG A 87 10.60 -11.14 -9.72
C ARG A 87 9.42 -10.96 -8.77
N VAL A 88 8.25 -11.50 -9.08
CA VAL A 88 7.03 -11.37 -8.27
C VAL A 88 6.83 -12.60 -7.40
N ARG A 89 6.59 -12.38 -6.11
CA ARG A 89 6.20 -13.43 -5.17
C ARG A 89 5.11 -12.94 -4.23
N THR A 90 4.35 -13.87 -3.68
CA THR A 90 3.26 -13.59 -2.75
C THR A 90 3.46 -14.32 -1.43
N VAL A 91 2.97 -13.72 -0.35
CA VAL A 91 2.97 -14.27 1.01
C VAL A 91 1.55 -14.17 1.54
N CYS A 92 1.05 -15.29 2.08
CA CYS A 92 -0.24 -15.35 2.76
C CYS A 92 0.02 -15.07 4.24
N ALA A 93 -0.33 -13.87 4.72
CA ALA A 93 -0.13 -13.46 6.10
C ALA A 93 -1.07 -12.29 6.45
N ASP A 94 -1.38 -12.15 7.73
CA ASP A 94 -2.03 -10.93 8.23
C ASP A 94 -0.99 -9.81 8.35
N VAL A 95 -1.24 -8.69 7.66
CA VAL A 95 -0.38 -7.51 7.74
C VAL A 95 -0.46 -6.89 9.14
N MET A 96 -1.59 -7.01 9.85
CA MET A 96 -1.75 -6.53 11.22
C MET A 96 -0.77 -7.20 12.16
N ASP A 97 -0.52 -8.50 11.98
CA ASP A 97 0.37 -9.28 12.85
C ASP A 97 1.82 -9.42 12.32
N LEU A 98 2.08 -9.00 11.08
CA LEU A 98 3.38 -9.19 10.42
C LEU A 98 4.51 -8.40 11.09
N MET A 99 5.46 -9.04 11.78
CA MET A 99 6.56 -8.31 12.43
C MET A 99 7.41 -7.54 11.41
N LYS A 100 8.00 -6.39 11.82
CA LYS A 100 8.87 -5.58 10.95
C LYS A 100 10.07 -6.40 10.45
N SER A 101 10.68 -7.19 11.32
CA SER A 101 11.76 -8.12 11.00
C SER A 101 11.37 -9.11 9.89
N GLN A 102 10.23 -9.80 10.06
CA GLN A 102 9.67 -10.71 9.06
C GLN A 102 9.42 -9.98 7.75
N ALA A 103 8.76 -8.82 7.78
CA ALA A 103 8.52 -8.00 6.59
C ALA A 103 9.83 -7.57 5.92
N ARG A 104 10.89 -7.25 6.67
CA ARG A 104 12.20 -6.87 6.12
C ARG A 104 12.90 -8.06 5.47
N GLU A 105 12.85 -9.25 6.06
CA GLU A 105 13.41 -10.48 5.49
C GLU A 105 12.77 -10.83 4.14
N LEU A 106 11.55 -10.37 3.91
CA LEU A 106 10.92 -10.50 2.61
C LEU A 106 11.64 -9.72 1.50
N SER A 107 12.38 -8.67 1.82
CA SER A 107 13.11 -7.91 0.82
C SER A 107 14.36 -8.65 0.31
N PRO A 108 14.83 -8.36 -0.92
CA PRO A 108 16.08 -8.90 -1.43
C PRO A 108 17.23 -8.63 -0.45
N GLN A 109 17.88 -9.70 0.02
CA GLN A 109 18.99 -9.65 0.96
C GLN A 109 18.65 -8.96 2.30
N GLY A 110 17.37 -8.88 2.69
CA GLY A 110 16.97 -8.23 3.95
C GLY A 110 17.18 -6.70 3.99
N LYS A 111 17.43 -6.06 2.84
CA LYS A 111 17.80 -4.62 2.76
C LYS A 111 16.61 -3.66 2.87
N GLY A 112 15.38 -4.13 3.07
CA GLY A 112 14.15 -3.33 3.01
C GLY A 112 13.67 -3.05 1.59
N PHE A 113 12.68 -2.16 1.43
CA PHE A 113 12.04 -1.84 0.16
C PHE A 113 12.26 -0.40 -0.25
N SER A 114 12.36 -0.12 -1.55
CA SER A 114 12.37 1.25 -2.07
C SER A 114 10.95 1.81 -2.24
N VAL A 115 9.94 0.95 -2.28
CA VAL A 115 8.53 1.34 -2.37
C VAL A 115 7.68 0.44 -1.49
N VAL A 116 6.81 1.02 -0.67
CA VAL A 116 5.73 0.32 0.04
C VAL A 116 4.39 0.81 -0.49
N LEU A 117 3.56 -0.11 -0.94
CA LEU A 117 2.22 0.12 -1.44
C LEU A 117 1.22 -0.53 -0.49
N SER A 118 0.06 0.10 -0.29
CA SER A 118 -1.06 -0.49 0.44
C SER A 118 -2.37 -0.15 -0.26
N ASP A 119 -3.02 -1.17 -0.81
CA ASP A 119 -4.42 -1.13 -1.28
C ASP A 119 -5.33 -1.95 -0.34
N MET A 120 -4.91 -2.14 0.91
CA MET A 120 -5.74 -2.77 1.95
C MET A 120 -7.08 -2.03 2.09
N CYS A 121 -8.17 -2.79 2.22
CA CYS A 121 -9.51 -2.26 2.41
C CYS A 121 -10.25 -3.12 3.43
N PRO A 122 -10.96 -2.52 4.39
CA PRO A 122 -11.83 -3.29 5.27
C PRO A 122 -12.97 -3.93 4.49
N VAL A 123 -13.59 -4.95 5.09
CA VAL A 123 -14.92 -5.39 4.67
C VAL A 123 -15.90 -4.24 4.93
N VAL A 124 -16.40 -3.63 3.86
CA VAL A 124 -17.26 -2.45 3.94
C VAL A 124 -18.63 -2.85 4.50
N SER A 125 -18.95 -2.34 5.68
CA SER A 125 -20.24 -2.59 6.35
C SER A 125 -21.35 -1.67 5.85
N GLY A 126 -20.99 -0.54 5.23
CA GLY A 126 -21.90 0.54 4.84
C GLY A 126 -22.05 1.61 5.93
N ILE A 127 -21.52 1.36 7.13
CA ILE A 127 -21.48 2.35 8.21
C ILE A 127 -20.21 3.18 8.02
N THR A 128 -20.38 4.36 7.43
CA THR A 128 -19.32 5.31 7.05
C THR A 128 -18.25 5.49 8.12
N THR A 129 -18.64 5.72 9.38
CA THR A 129 -17.72 5.98 10.50
C THR A 129 -16.89 4.75 10.83
N LYS A 130 -17.53 3.59 10.97
CA LYS A 130 -16.87 2.30 11.22
C LYS A 130 -15.90 1.94 10.11
N ASP A 131 -16.35 2.03 8.86
CA ASP A 131 -15.52 1.67 7.70
C ASP A 131 -14.29 2.59 7.59
N SER A 132 -14.47 3.89 7.88
CA SER A 132 -13.35 4.85 7.92
C SER A 132 -12.37 4.59 9.06
N ALA A 133 -12.85 4.24 10.26
CA ALA A 133 -12.00 3.92 11.41
C ALA A 133 -11.11 2.69 11.14
N ILE A 134 -11.68 1.59 10.63
CA ILE A 134 -10.91 0.39 10.28
C ILE A 134 -9.95 0.68 9.12
N SER A 135 -10.37 1.49 8.13
CA SER A 135 -9.46 1.93 7.08
C SER A 135 -8.27 2.72 7.62
N CYS A 136 -8.48 3.53 8.66
CA CYS A 136 -7.42 4.28 9.33
C CYS A 136 -6.45 3.35 10.06
N GLU A 137 -6.94 2.33 10.75
CA GLU A 137 -6.11 1.30 11.40
C GLU A 137 -5.20 0.57 10.40
N LEU A 138 -5.76 0.12 9.28
CA LEU A 138 -5.00 -0.51 8.18
C LEU A 138 -3.93 0.45 7.61
N GLY A 139 -4.28 1.73 7.46
CA GLY A 139 -3.35 2.76 7.00
C GLY A 139 -2.23 3.04 8.00
N LYS A 140 -2.56 3.18 9.28
CA LYS A 140 -1.60 3.35 10.39
C LYS A 140 -0.63 2.18 10.43
N ARG A 141 -1.15 0.95 10.25
CA ARG A 141 -0.33 -0.26 10.20
C ARG A 141 0.64 -0.26 9.03
N ALA A 142 0.16 0.02 7.81
CA ALA A 142 1.03 0.09 6.63
C ALA A 142 2.14 1.15 6.80
N LEU A 143 1.80 2.30 7.37
CA LEU A 143 2.75 3.37 7.61
C LEU A 143 3.78 3.00 8.70
N SER A 144 3.32 2.42 9.81
CA SER A 144 4.19 1.96 10.90
C SER A 144 5.17 0.89 10.42
N LEU A 145 4.73 -0.08 9.62
CA LEU A 145 5.65 -1.03 8.98
C LEU A 145 6.66 -0.34 8.07
N ALA A 146 6.22 0.64 7.28
CA ALA A 146 7.08 1.34 6.34
C ALA A 146 8.17 2.17 7.05
N VAL A 147 7.81 2.96 8.06
CA VAL A 147 8.74 3.94 8.67
C VAL A 147 9.20 3.62 10.09
N GLY A 148 8.69 2.54 10.69
CA GLY A 148 9.14 2.04 11.99
C GLY A 148 8.54 2.76 13.19
N ALA A 149 7.75 3.81 12.95
CA ALA A 149 7.10 4.63 13.98
C ALA A 149 5.58 4.64 13.80
N SER A 150 4.86 4.55 14.91
CA SER A 150 3.41 4.62 14.94
C SER A 150 2.91 6.06 14.94
N LEU A 151 1.78 6.30 14.28
CA LEU A 151 1.07 7.58 14.40
C LEU A 151 0.61 7.75 15.86
N PRO A 152 0.79 8.94 16.46
CA PRO A 152 0.17 9.24 17.75
C PRO A 152 -1.34 9.03 17.67
N VAL A 153 -1.91 8.35 18.65
CA VAL A 153 -3.38 8.23 18.80
C VAL A 153 -3.92 9.62 19.12
N SER A 154 -4.92 10.09 18.36
CA SER A 154 -5.52 11.40 18.57
C SER A 154 -6.66 11.29 19.58
N GLY A 155 -6.40 11.62 20.85
CA GLY A 155 -7.44 11.91 21.86
C GLY A 155 -7.50 10.96 23.05
N ASN A 156 -7.32 11.54 24.25
CA ASN A 156 -7.36 11.00 25.62
C ASN A 156 -6.34 9.93 26.03
N LYS A 157 -5.64 10.24 27.12
CA LYS A 157 -4.98 9.26 27.99
C LYS A 157 -6.03 8.22 28.40
N ILE A 158 -5.62 6.95 28.48
CA ILE A 158 -6.46 5.74 28.62
C ILE A 158 -6.83 5.19 27.24
N ASP A 159 -5.89 4.44 26.66
CA ASP A 159 -6.10 3.20 25.89
C ASP A 159 -4.71 2.61 25.55
N GLU A 160 -3.83 2.51 26.56
CA GLU A 160 -2.56 1.76 26.44
C GLU A 160 -2.78 0.23 26.55
N GLU A 161 -4.01 -0.24 26.66
CA GLU A 161 -4.34 -1.65 26.95
C GLU A 161 -4.59 -2.53 25.71
N PHE A 162 -4.34 -2.05 24.48
CA PHE A 162 -4.43 -2.89 23.27
C PHE A 162 -3.08 -3.09 22.54
N LEU A 163 -1.95 -2.77 23.17
CA LEU A 163 -0.63 -3.20 22.69
C LEU A 163 -0.01 -4.20 23.70
N ASP A 164 -0.39 -5.47 23.55
CA ASP A 164 0.28 -6.63 24.15
C ASP A 164 0.38 -7.69 23.03
N SER A 165 1.43 -8.48 22.80
CA SER A 165 2.66 -8.80 23.51
C SER A 165 3.68 -9.22 22.43
N SER A 166 4.60 -8.35 22.06
CA SER A 166 5.85 -8.79 21.41
C SER A 166 6.87 -7.71 21.67
N GLU A 167 7.94 -8.10 22.38
CA GLU A 167 9.19 -7.37 22.62
C GLU A 167 9.35 -6.14 21.70
N PRO A 168 9.61 -4.93 22.25
CA PRO A 168 9.83 -3.74 21.42
C PRO A 168 11.01 -4.01 20.49
N ASP A 169 10.70 -4.28 19.21
CA ASP A 169 11.67 -4.49 18.15
C ASP A 169 12.60 -3.27 18.10
N SER A 170 13.80 -3.46 18.65
CA SER A 170 14.77 -2.42 19.04
C SER A 170 15.36 -1.65 17.86
N ASN A 171 14.91 -1.93 16.63
CA ASN A 171 15.16 -1.11 15.45
C ASN A 171 14.01 -0.12 15.24
N GLU A 172 14.27 1.16 15.49
CA GLU A 172 13.38 2.27 15.09
C GLU A 172 13.20 2.36 13.56
N ASP A 173 14.00 1.65 12.77
CA ASP A 173 13.97 1.69 11.30
C ASP A 173 12.89 0.76 10.70
N GLY A 174 11.88 1.35 10.07
CA GLY A 174 10.87 0.64 9.28
C GLY A 174 11.42 0.01 7.99
N VAL A 175 10.62 -0.81 7.32
CA VAL A 175 11.07 -1.59 6.16
C VAL A 175 11.40 -0.75 4.92
N LEU A 176 11.01 0.53 4.88
CA LEU A 176 11.28 1.43 3.77
C LEU A 176 12.71 1.99 3.85
N ARG A 177 13.44 1.89 2.74
CA ARG A 177 14.78 2.47 2.59
C ARG A 177 14.71 3.99 2.51
N ARG A 178 15.78 4.67 2.94
CA ARG A 178 15.99 6.11 2.69
C ARG A 178 15.79 6.44 1.21
N GLY A 179 15.14 7.56 0.94
CA GLY A 179 14.72 7.98 -0.40
C GLY A 179 13.52 7.21 -0.96
N GLY A 180 12.98 6.22 -0.23
CA GLY A 180 11.86 5.40 -0.68
C GLY A 180 10.52 6.12 -0.66
N ASN A 181 9.54 5.51 -1.31
CA ASN A 181 8.18 6.05 -1.48
C ASN A 181 7.13 5.16 -0.80
N VAL A 182 6.04 5.78 -0.33
CA VAL A 182 4.89 5.09 0.25
C VAL A 182 3.60 5.53 -0.44
N VAL A 183 2.72 4.57 -0.69
CA VAL A 183 1.32 4.81 -1.10
C VAL A 183 0.39 4.04 -0.17
N ILE A 184 -0.58 4.73 0.42
CA ILE A 184 -1.57 4.10 1.32
C ILE A 184 -2.97 4.53 0.90
N LYS A 185 -3.84 3.55 0.65
CA LYS A 185 -5.27 3.77 0.52
C LYS A 185 -5.89 4.08 1.89
N LEU A 186 -6.76 5.07 1.92
CA LEU A 186 -7.63 5.42 3.03
C LEU A 186 -9.06 5.65 2.54
N LEU A 187 -10.03 5.50 3.43
CA LEU A 187 -11.38 6.03 3.25
C LEU A 187 -11.43 7.42 3.91
N GLU A 188 -11.80 8.42 3.12
CA GLU A 188 -11.83 9.84 3.49
C GLU A 188 -12.55 10.07 4.84
N SER A 189 -11.82 10.65 5.78
CA SER A 189 -12.24 10.93 7.16
C SER A 189 -11.42 12.09 7.75
N GLU A 190 -11.85 12.59 8.91
CA GLU A 190 -11.16 13.67 9.63
C GLU A 190 -9.73 13.30 10.07
N GLU A 191 -9.48 12.00 10.28
CA GLU A 191 -8.19 11.47 10.75
C GLU A 191 -7.05 11.61 9.71
N MET A 192 -7.39 11.89 8.45
CA MET A 192 -6.41 12.11 7.38
C MET A 192 -5.41 13.22 7.72
N GLN A 193 -5.82 14.23 8.49
CA GLN A 193 -4.92 15.31 8.89
C GLN A 193 -3.74 14.77 9.72
N GLY A 194 -3.99 13.77 10.57
CA GLY A 194 -2.96 13.11 11.38
C GLY A 194 -1.88 12.43 10.53
N PHE A 195 -2.28 11.72 9.48
CA PHE A 195 -1.35 11.12 8.51
C PHE A 195 -0.47 12.16 7.83
N GLY A 196 -1.07 13.25 7.35
CA GLY A 196 -0.34 14.34 6.70
C GLY A 196 0.69 14.96 7.63
N ASN A 197 0.28 15.30 8.86
CA ASN A 197 1.15 15.92 9.86
C ASN A 197 2.30 14.99 10.28
N PHE A 198 2.03 13.69 10.41
CA PHE A 198 3.05 12.70 10.73
C PHE A 198 4.07 12.51 9.60
N CYS A 199 3.63 12.50 8.34
CA CYS A 199 4.49 12.21 7.19
C CYS A 199 5.30 13.43 6.72
N LYS A 200 4.76 14.65 6.81
CA LYS A 200 5.42 15.89 6.33
C LYS A 200 6.88 16.06 6.81
N PRO A 201 7.23 15.86 8.09
CA PRO A 201 8.62 15.99 8.54
C PRO A 201 9.52 14.84 8.09
N ARG A 202 8.96 13.67 7.75
CA ARG A 202 9.71 12.43 7.43
C ARG A 202 9.99 12.24 5.95
N PHE A 203 9.20 12.86 5.07
CA PHE A 203 9.32 12.71 3.63
C PHE A 203 9.70 14.03 2.95
N LYS A 204 10.25 13.96 1.74
CA LYS A 204 10.53 15.15 0.90
C LYS A 204 9.23 15.78 0.40
N LYS A 205 8.24 14.96 0.07
CA LYS A 205 6.94 15.40 -0.43
C LYS A 205 5.82 14.50 0.08
N VAL A 206 4.71 15.11 0.49
CA VAL A 206 3.47 14.42 0.85
C VAL A 206 2.34 15.00 0.00
N SER A 207 1.50 14.15 -0.56
CA SER A 207 0.40 14.53 -1.44
C SER A 207 -0.79 13.61 -1.25
N TRP A 208 -1.99 14.12 -1.51
CA TRP A 208 -3.21 13.33 -1.56
C TRP A 208 -3.66 13.20 -3.01
N SER A 209 -4.14 12.02 -3.40
CA SER A 209 -4.64 11.79 -4.76
C SER A 209 -5.86 10.90 -4.77
N ARG A 210 -6.84 11.26 -5.61
CA ARG A 210 -7.98 10.41 -5.95
C ARG A 210 -7.90 10.07 -7.45
N PRO A 211 -7.37 8.87 -7.80
CA PRO A 211 -7.28 8.45 -9.19
C PRO A 211 -8.63 8.51 -9.90
N LYS A 212 -8.64 8.86 -11.19
CA LYS A 212 -9.86 8.86 -12.02
C LYS A 212 -10.53 7.48 -12.10
N ALA A 213 -9.76 6.41 -11.85
CA ALA A 213 -10.28 5.05 -11.80
C ALA A 213 -11.04 4.70 -10.51
N THR A 214 -11.02 5.57 -9.49
CA THR A 214 -11.86 5.46 -8.28
C THR A 214 -13.33 5.72 -8.65
N ARG A 215 -14.24 4.91 -8.10
CA ARG A 215 -15.69 5.08 -8.35
C ARG A 215 -16.17 6.38 -7.72
N SER A 216 -17.10 7.09 -8.38
CA SER A 216 -17.67 8.34 -7.86
C SER A 216 -18.36 8.16 -6.49
N SER A 217 -18.95 7.00 -6.24
CA SER A 217 -19.59 6.67 -4.96
C SER A 217 -18.61 6.26 -3.85
N SER A 218 -17.34 5.99 -4.18
CA SER A 218 -16.35 5.56 -3.20
C SER A 218 -15.71 6.77 -2.56
N ARG A 219 -15.53 6.74 -1.23
CA ARG A 219 -14.76 7.71 -0.43
C ARG A 219 -13.24 7.44 -0.42
N GLU A 220 -12.76 6.58 -1.31
CA GLU A 220 -11.35 6.21 -1.38
C GLU A 220 -10.47 7.40 -1.77
N ILE A 221 -9.34 7.53 -1.08
CA ILE A 221 -8.28 8.50 -1.35
C ILE A 221 -6.92 7.90 -1.01
N TYR A 222 -5.87 8.32 -1.70
CA TYR A 222 -4.52 7.79 -1.53
C TYR A 222 -3.58 8.85 -0.95
N LEU A 223 -2.92 8.50 0.16
CA LEU A 223 -1.77 9.21 0.68
C LEU A 223 -0.52 8.80 -0.11
N ILE A 224 0.20 9.79 -0.64
CA ILE A 224 1.42 9.61 -1.42
C ILE A 224 2.57 10.31 -0.69
N CYS A 225 3.54 9.55 -0.21
CA CYS A 225 4.72 10.07 0.47
C CYS A 225 5.96 9.72 -0.36
N GLN A 226 6.75 10.72 -0.74
CA GLN A 226 7.91 10.53 -1.62
C GLN A 226 9.20 10.96 -0.94
N GLY A 227 10.21 10.10 -1.04
CA GLY A 227 11.56 10.33 -0.54
C GLY A 227 11.63 10.39 0.98
N LEU A 228 11.61 9.24 1.65
CA LEU A 228 11.94 9.14 3.07
C LEU A 228 13.29 9.82 3.35
N ARG A 229 13.37 10.66 4.39
CA ARG A 229 14.58 11.43 4.74
C ARG A 229 15.62 10.56 5.46
#